data_AF-A0A6A9QWT7-F1
#
_entry.id   AF-A0A6A9QWT7-F1
#
_cell.length_a   1.000
_cell.length_b   1.000
_cell.length_c   1.000
_cell.angle_alpha   90.00
_cell.angle_beta   90.00
_cell.angle_gamma   90.00
#
_symmetry.space_group_name_H-M   'P 1'
#
loop_
_entity.id
_entity.type
_entity.pdbx_description
1 polymer ?
#
loop_
_entity_poly.entity_id
_entity_poly.type
_entity_poly.pdbx_seq_one_letter_code
_entity_poly.pdbx_strand_id
1 'polypeptide(L)'
;MKPKKVTLYRALLHVGYARVAPRTLSRGNNLVQLKFSSDGGKWYINTPFGGGTYSSAKEALHAMVLRFALDLDDLKRMIDFGLEYAEEELKNYEKTMNKIESRSVKAIMDFLREEKKEETVDRSTLSDIVREFKKQVVFSRLQKELEKNHNSCPVCGREFLSSSSFYNHVTRTPFMKDEHRNFLMTLMSEITGYTP
;
A
#
# COMPACT_ATOMS: atom_id res chain seq x y z
N MET A 1 -2.97 -12.58 -52.25
CA MET A 1 -3.70 -13.43 -51.29
C MET A 1 -3.98 -12.60 -50.05
N LYS A 2 -5.23 -12.51 -49.57
CA LYS A 2 -5.50 -11.86 -48.27
C LYS A 2 -4.75 -12.65 -47.18
N PRO A 3 -3.98 -12.02 -46.29
CA PRO A 3 -3.28 -12.73 -45.23
C PRO A 3 -4.28 -13.54 -44.40
N LYS A 4 -3.90 -14.78 -44.02
CA LYS A 4 -4.71 -15.60 -43.11
C LYS A 4 -4.95 -14.79 -41.83
N LYS A 5 -6.22 -14.53 -41.49
CA LYS A 5 -6.60 -13.84 -40.25
C LYS A 5 -5.93 -14.53 -39.06
N VAL A 6 -5.05 -13.82 -38.36
CA VAL A 6 -4.38 -14.33 -37.17
C VAL A 6 -5.35 -14.21 -35.99
N THR A 7 -5.41 -15.25 -35.17
CA THR A 7 -6.23 -15.25 -33.95
C THR A 7 -5.47 -14.59 -32.80
N LEU A 8 -6.17 -14.02 -31.81
CA LEU A 8 -5.53 -13.46 -30.61
C LEU A 8 -4.58 -14.46 -29.96
N TYR A 9 -4.96 -15.74 -29.89
CA TYR A 9 -4.12 -16.79 -29.29
C TYR A 9 -2.76 -16.90 -29.99
N ARG A 10 -2.75 -16.83 -31.34
CA ARG A 10 -1.51 -16.86 -32.12
C ARG A 10 -0.74 -15.56 -32.00
N ALA A 11 -1.42 -14.42 -32.06
CA ALA A 11 -0.81 -13.11 -31.89
C ALA A 11 -0.07 -12.99 -30.54
N LEU A 12 -0.66 -13.52 -29.46
CA LEU A 12 -0.05 -13.55 -28.13
C LEU A 12 1.28 -14.32 -28.10
N LEU A 13 1.37 -15.45 -28.80
CA LEU A 13 2.64 -16.20 -28.92
C LEU A 13 3.74 -15.36 -29.57
N HIS A 14 3.38 -14.52 -30.55
CA HIS A 14 4.35 -13.66 -31.25
C HIS A 14 4.82 -12.47 -30.42
N VAL A 15 4.05 -12.04 -29.41
CA VAL A 15 4.43 -10.96 -28.48
C VAL A 15 5.00 -11.49 -27.16
N GLY A 16 5.51 -12.72 -27.16
CA GLY A 16 6.29 -13.27 -26.04
C GLY A 16 5.47 -13.97 -24.95
N TYR A 17 4.19 -14.28 -25.18
CA TYR A 17 3.50 -15.23 -24.31
C TYR A 17 3.95 -16.66 -24.61
N ALA A 18 4.32 -17.40 -23.57
CA ALA A 18 4.69 -18.80 -23.65
C ALA A 18 3.50 -19.71 -23.36
N ARG A 19 3.43 -20.84 -24.05
CA ARG A 19 2.42 -21.88 -23.75
C ARG A 19 2.84 -22.63 -22.48
N VAL A 20 1.99 -22.58 -21.46
CA VAL A 20 2.24 -23.26 -20.17
C VAL A 20 1.31 -24.46 -19.93
N ALA A 21 0.16 -24.51 -20.62
CA ALA A 21 -0.77 -25.63 -20.59
C ALA A 21 -1.63 -25.62 -21.87
N PRO A 22 -2.47 -26.65 -22.12
CA PRO A 22 -3.40 -26.64 -23.25
C PRO A 22 -4.28 -25.39 -23.25
N ARG A 23 -4.18 -24.58 -24.32
CA ARG A 23 -4.92 -23.32 -24.49
C ARG A 23 -4.69 -22.30 -23.36
N THR A 24 -3.58 -22.40 -22.64
CA THR A 24 -3.16 -21.46 -21.60
C THR A 24 -1.79 -20.89 -21.96
N LEU A 25 -1.71 -19.57 -21.92
CA LEU A 25 -0.53 -18.77 -22.20
C LEU A 25 -0.12 -17.97 -20.96
N SER A 26 1.17 -17.76 -20.77
CA SER A 26 1.70 -16.93 -19.70
C SER A 26 2.81 -15.99 -20.20
N ARG A 27 2.88 -14.79 -19.64
CA ARG A 27 3.99 -13.84 -19.80
C ARG A 27 4.22 -13.14 -18.45
N GLY A 28 5.29 -13.51 -17.75
CA GLY A 28 5.51 -13.08 -16.37
C GLY A 28 4.34 -13.50 -15.46
N ASN A 29 3.74 -12.54 -14.77
CA ASN A 29 2.57 -12.75 -13.88
C ASN A 29 1.22 -12.67 -14.60
N ASN A 30 1.20 -12.55 -15.93
CA ASN A 30 -0.03 -12.50 -16.72
C ASN A 30 -0.38 -13.88 -17.27
N LEU A 31 -1.56 -14.38 -16.94
CA LEU A 31 -2.10 -15.66 -17.41
C LEU A 31 -3.31 -15.42 -18.32
N VAL A 32 -3.34 -16.10 -19.47
CA VAL A 32 -4.44 -16.05 -20.42
C VAL A 32 -4.86 -17.48 -20.76
N GLN A 33 -6.13 -17.80 -20.61
CA GLN A 33 -6.67 -19.13 -20.93
C GLN A 33 -7.87 -19.00 -21.86
N LEU A 34 -7.89 -19.82 -22.91
CA LEU A 34 -9.02 -19.96 -23.83
C LEU A 34 -9.71 -21.30 -23.60
N LYS A 35 -10.95 -21.28 -23.10
CA LYS A 35 -11.80 -22.48 -22.97
C LYS A 35 -12.90 -22.44 -24.02
N PHE A 36 -13.17 -23.58 -24.64
CA PHE A 36 -14.30 -23.73 -25.56
C PHE A 36 -15.46 -24.41 -24.83
N SER A 37 -16.65 -23.85 -24.98
CA SER A 37 -17.93 -24.40 -24.53
C SER A 37 -18.92 -24.45 -25.69
N SER A 38 -20.09 -25.07 -25.49
CA SER A 38 -21.19 -25.10 -26.46
C SER A 38 -21.55 -23.72 -27.02
N ASP A 39 -21.44 -22.69 -26.19
CA ASP A 39 -21.85 -21.32 -26.50
C ASP A 39 -20.69 -20.46 -27.08
N GLY A 40 -19.56 -21.09 -27.42
CA GLY A 40 -18.37 -20.43 -27.96
C GLY A 40 -17.14 -20.46 -27.04
N GLY A 41 -16.11 -19.72 -27.44
CA GLY A 41 -14.83 -19.63 -26.71
C GLY A 41 -14.82 -18.51 -25.68
N LYS A 42 -14.60 -18.86 -24.40
CA LYS A 42 -14.42 -17.89 -23.30
C LYS A 42 -12.94 -17.68 -22.99
N TRP A 43 -12.57 -16.41 -22.85
CA TRP A 43 -11.24 -15.96 -22.51
C TRP A 43 -11.17 -15.63 -21.02
N TYR A 44 -10.27 -16.27 -20.31
CA TYR A 44 -9.98 -16.01 -18.90
C TYR A 44 -8.65 -15.30 -18.83
N ILE A 45 -8.65 -14.08 -18.28
CA ILE A 45 -7.44 -13.27 -18.14
C ILE A 45 -7.22 -13.06 -16.66
N ASN A 46 -6.00 -13.30 -16.19
CA ASN A 46 -5.56 -13.00 -14.84
C ASN A 46 -4.23 -12.24 -14.90
N THR A 47 -4.16 -11.10 -14.22
CA THR A 47 -2.99 -10.20 -14.19
C THR A 47 -2.82 -9.68 -12.77
N PRO A 48 -1.65 -9.11 -12.41
CA PRO A 48 -1.48 -8.41 -11.13
C PRO A 48 -2.49 -7.27 -10.91
N PHE A 49 -3.04 -6.71 -11.98
CA PHE A 49 -4.02 -5.61 -11.96
C PHE A 49 -5.47 -6.11 -12.07
N GLY A 50 -5.69 -7.39 -11.77
CA GLY A 50 -7.00 -8.03 -11.74
C GLY A 50 -7.25 -8.98 -12.91
N GLY A 51 -8.41 -9.62 -12.90
CA GLY A 51 -8.81 -10.62 -13.88
C GLY A 51 -10.24 -10.45 -14.38
N GLY A 52 -10.65 -11.33 -15.27
CA GLY A 52 -11.99 -11.34 -15.84
C GLY A 52 -12.22 -12.47 -16.83
N THR A 53 -13.49 -12.70 -17.16
CA THR A 53 -13.91 -13.62 -18.22
C THR A 53 -14.56 -12.83 -19.34
N TYR A 54 -14.15 -13.10 -20.59
CA TYR A 54 -14.57 -12.35 -21.78
C TYR A 54 -15.13 -13.29 -22.83
N SER A 55 -16.15 -12.80 -23.54
CA SER A 55 -16.93 -13.59 -24.49
C SER A 55 -16.31 -13.58 -25.90
N SER A 56 -15.48 -12.58 -26.19
CA SER A 56 -14.85 -12.43 -27.51
C SER A 56 -13.35 -12.13 -27.39
N ALA A 57 -12.62 -12.43 -28.46
CA ALA A 57 -11.19 -12.11 -28.55
C ALA A 57 -10.93 -10.60 -28.57
N LYS A 58 -11.87 -9.80 -29.11
CA LYS A 58 -11.78 -8.34 -29.10
C LYS A 58 -11.90 -7.79 -27.67
N GLU A 59 -12.89 -8.26 -26.91
CA GLU A 59 -13.03 -7.91 -25.48
C GLU A 59 -11.81 -8.35 -24.67
N ALA A 60 -11.29 -9.54 -24.94
CA ALA A 60 -10.09 -10.04 -24.30
C ALA A 60 -8.88 -9.15 -24.57
N LEU A 61 -8.64 -8.76 -25.84
CA LEU A 61 -7.54 -7.85 -26.19
C LEU A 61 -7.66 -6.51 -25.46
N HIS A 62 -8.83 -5.88 -25.50
CA HIS A 62 -9.10 -4.63 -24.78
C HIS A 62 -8.84 -4.76 -23.27
N ALA A 63 -9.29 -5.86 -22.67
CA ALA A 63 -9.09 -6.14 -21.26
C ALA A 63 -7.61 -6.34 -20.88
N MET A 64 -6.80 -6.89 -21.79
CA MET A 64 -5.35 -7.04 -21.60
C MET A 64 -4.63 -5.69 -21.64
N VAL A 65 -5.00 -4.80 -22.57
CA VAL A 65 -4.47 -3.43 -22.64
C VAL A 65 -4.82 -2.64 -21.38
N LEU A 66 -6.10 -2.69 -20.95
CA LEU A 66 -6.57 -2.03 -19.72
C LEU A 66 -5.84 -2.47 -18.45
N ARG A 67 -5.28 -3.68 -18.44
CA ARG A 67 -4.59 -4.29 -17.30
C ARG A 67 -3.08 -4.27 -17.48
N PHE A 68 -2.55 -3.48 -18.41
CA PHE A 68 -1.12 -3.38 -18.70
C PHE A 68 -0.46 -4.73 -19.00
N ALA A 69 -1.25 -5.70 -19.48
CA ALA A 69 -0.74 -6.99 -19.89
C ALA A 69 -0.19 -6.95 -21.31
N LEU A 70 -0.58 -5.95 -22.10
CA LEU A 70 -0.06 -5.62 -23.43
C LEU A 70 0.19 -4.12 -23.52
N ASP A 71 1.29 -3.75 -24.16
CA ASP A 71 1.66 -2.36 -24.41
C ASP A 71 1.46 -1.96 -25.88
N LEU A 72 1.87 -0.73 -26.20
CA LEU A 72 1.75 -0.15 -27.52
C LEU A 72 2.60 -0.90 -28.57
N ASP A 73 3.78 -1.39 -28.19
CA ASP A 73 4.66 -2.12 -29.10
C ASP A 73 4.15 -3.54 -29.35
N ASP A 74 3.54 -4.17 -28.36
CA ASP A 74 2.82 -5.43 -28.53
C ASP A 74 1.68 -5.26 -29.54
N LEU A 75 0.86 -4.22 -29.42
CA LEU A 75 -0.24 -3.95 -30.37
C LEU A 75 0.28 -3.74 -31.80
N LYS A 76 1.34 -2.95 -31.99
CA LYS A 76 1.99 -2.76 -33.30
C LYS A 76 2.44 -4.09 -33.89
N ARG A 77 3.13 -4.93 -33.11
CA ARG A 77 3.54 -6.27 -33.56
C ARG A 77 2.33 -7.13 -33.93
N MET A 78 1.26 -7.11 -33.14
CA MET A 78 0.05 -7.86 -33.46
C MET A 78 -0.59 -7.42 -34.79
N ILE A 79 -0.54 -6.11 -35.11
CA ILE A 79 -0.97 -5.57 -36.41
C ILE A 79 -0.08 -6.11 -37.54
N ASP A 80 1.25 -6.09 -37.35
CA ASP A 80 2.20 -6.62 -38.34
C ASP A 80 1.97 -8.11 -38.62
N PHE A 81 1.51 -8.87 -37.62
CA PHE A 81 1.10 -10.27 -37.78
C PHE A 81 -0.33 -10.45 -38.33
N GLY A 82 -1.08 -9.38 -38.58
CA GLY A 82 -2.39 -9.42 -39.21
C GLY A 82 -3.57 -9.65 -38.25
N LEU A 83 -3.47 -9.19 -37.00
CA LEU A 83 -4.60 -9.15 -36.05
C LEU A 83 -5.49 -7.92 -36.33
N GLU A 84 -6.58 -8.11 -37.08
CA GLU A 84 -7.42 -7.00 -37.60
C GLU A 84 -7.91 -6.01 -36.51
N TYR A 85 -8.35 -6.49 -35.35
CA TYR A 85 -8.88 -5.62 -34.29
C TYR A 85 -7.79 -5.00 -33.40
N ALA A 86 -6.50 -5.33 -33.61
CA ALA A 86 -5.42 -4.62 -32.92
C ALA A 86 -5.25 -3.19 -33.44
N GLU A 87 -5.56 -2.93 -34.72
CA GLU A 87 -5.53 -1.56 -35.28
C GLU A 87 -6.56 -0.65 -34.60
N GLU A 88 -7.75 -1.18 -34.37
CA GLU A 88 -8.82 -0.47 -33.66
C GLU A 88 -8.42 -0.22 -32.20
N GLU A 89 -7.85 -1.22 -31.53
CA GLU A 89 -7.37 -1.09 -30.15
C GLU A 89 -6.23 -0.07 -30.06
N LEU A 90 -5.29 -0.06 -31.02
CA LEU A 90 -4.19 0.89 -31.06
C LEU A 90 -4.69 2.34 -31.23
N LYS A 91 -5.67 2.58 -32.11
CA LYS A 91 -6.31 3.90 -32.25
C LYS A 91 -7.02 4.35 -30.97
N ASN A 92 -7.53 3.39 -30.20
CA ASN A 92 -8.16 3.64 -28.91
C ASN A 92 -7.16 3.69 -27.75
N TYR A 93 -5.90 3.32 -27.95
CA TYR A 93 -4.91 3.16 -26.88
C TYR A 93 -4.73 4.46 -26.09
N GLU A 94 -4.46 5.59 -26.75
CA GLU A 94 -4.31 6.89 -26.08
C GLU A 94 -5.57 7.29 -25.32
N LYS A 95 -6.76 7.11 -25.92
CA LYS A 95 -8.03 7.39 -25.24
C LYS A 95 -8.23 6.52 -24.01
N THR A 96 -7.87 5.24 -24.11
CA THR A 96 -7.95 4.26 -23.04
C THR A 96 -6.98 4.62 -21.91
N MET A 97 -5.74 4.95 -22.23
CA MET A 97 -4.72 5.39 -21.27
C MET A 97 -5.12 6.68 -20.58
N ASN A 98 -5.56 7.71 -21.32
CA ASN A 98 -6.07 8.97 -20.75
C ASN A 98 -7.29 8.74 -19.84
N LYS A 99 -8.15 7.77 -20.17
CA LYS A 99 -9.28 7.37 -19.33
C LYS A 99 -8.83 6.64 -18.05
N ILE A 100 -7.79 5.81 -18.14
CA ILE A 100 -7.19 5.18 -16.96
C ILE A 100 -6.53 6.24 -16.09
N GLU A 101 -5.69 7.11 -16.65
CA GLU A 101 -5.03 8.19 -15.92
C GLU A 101 -6.04 9.10 -15.24
N SER A 102 -7.09 9.55 -15.94
CA SER A 102 -8.15 10.37 -15.33
C SER A 102 -8.93 9.63 -14.23
N ARG A 103 -9.15 8.31 -14.36
CA ARG A 103 -9.76 7.49 -13.30
C ARG A 103 -8.84 7.27 -12.12
N SER A 104 -7.54 7.05 -12.35
CA SER A 104 -6.53 6.91 -11.31
C SER A 104 -6.33 8.23 -10.57
N VAL A 105 -6.25 9.36 -11.29
CA VAL A 105 -6.21 10.71 -10.71
C VAL A 105 -7.49 10.98 -9.92
N LYS A 106 -8.66 10.58 -10.44
CA LYS A 106 -9.92 10.68 -9.69
C LYS A 106 -9.90 9.81 -8.44
N ALA A 107 -9.46 8.56 -8.51
CA ALA A 107 -9.36 7.66 -7.37
C ALA A 107 -8.37 8.19 -6.32
N ILE A 108 -7.25 8.78 -6.75
CA ILE A 108 -6.29 9.46 -5.88
C ILE A 108 -6.92 10.71 -5.25
N MET A 109 -7.65 11.52 -6.02
CA MET A 109 -8.34 12.71 -5.51
C MET A 109 -9.49 12.34 -4.56
N ASP A 110 -10.21 11.27 -4.82
CA ASP A 110 -11.27 10.74 -3.97
C ASP A 110 -10.64 10.18 -2.67
N PHE A 111 -9.54 9.41 -2.76
CA PHE A 111 -8.74 8.98 -1.61
C PHE A 111 -8.22 10.16 -0.77
N LEU A 112 -7.63 11.18 -1.40
CA LEU A 112 -7.15 12.39 -0.70
C LEU A 112 -8.31 13.23 -0.11
N ARG A 113 -9.52 13.12 -0.65
CA ARG A 113 -10.73 13.74 -0.10
C ARG A 113 -11.32 12.93 1.05
N GLU A 114 -11.22 11.60 0.98
CA GLU A 114 -11.55 10.67 2.07
C GLU A 114 -10.55 10.84 3.23
N GLU A 115 -9.24 10.98 2.97
CA GLU A 115 -8.25 11.35 4.00
C GLU A 115 -8.53 12.74 4.61
N LYS A 116 -9.15 13.66 3.85
CA LYS A 116 -9.59 14.96 4.36
C LYS A 116 -10.95 14.92 5.07
N LYS A 117 -11.69 13.81 4.99
CA LYS A 117 -12.97 13.61 5.69
C LYS A 117 -12.81 12.46 6.69
N GLU A 118 -12.48 12.87 7.92
CA GLU A 118 -12.44 12.08 9.17
C GLU A 118 -11.18 11.23 9.42
N GLU A 119 -10.11 11.91 9.83
CA GLU A 119 -9.56 11.62 11.16
C GLU A 119 -9.88 12.81 12.08
N THR A 120 -11.08 12.84 12.66
CA THR A 120 -11.15 13.34 14.04
C THR A 120 -10.38 12.33 14.85
N VAL A 121 -9.08 12.58 15.05
CA VAL A 121 -8.31 11.82 16.03
C VAL A 121 -9.07 11.94 17.34
N ASP A 122 -9.75 10.86 17.73
CA ASP A 122 -10.52 10.83 18.96
C ASP A 122 -9.54 11.17 20.09
N ARG A 123 -9.82 12.25 20.81
CA ARG A 123 -9.01 12.67 21.96
C ARG A 123 -8.86 11.52 22.97
N SER A 124 -9.79 10.56 22.98
CA SER A 124 -9.68 9.33 23.76
C SER A 124 -8.49 8.46 23.31
N THR A 125 -8.30 8.24 22.01
CA THR A 125 -7.24 7.38 21.45
C THR A 125 -5.85 7.97 21.66
N LEU A 126 -5.67 9.29 21.48
CA LEU A 126 -4.40 9.95 21.82
C LEU A 126 -4.11 9.88 23.32
N SER A 127 -5.13 10.02 24.16
CA SER A 127 -4.96 9.92 25.62
C SER A 127 -4.53 8.51 26.03
N ASP A 128 -5.05 7.48 25.36
CA ASP A 128 -4.69 6.09 25.57
C ASP A 128 -3.27 5.79 25.08
N ILE A 129 -2.86 6.30 23.91
CA ILE A 129 -1.49 6.17 23.41
C ILE A 129 -0.50 6.84 24.37
N VAL A 130 -0.79 8.06 24.82
CA VAL A 130 0.06 8.78 25.78
C VAL A 130 0.13 8.04 27.12
N ARG A 131 -0.98 7.44 27.58
CA ARG A 131 -1.03 6.64 28.81
C ARG A 131 -0.16 5.38 28.69
N GLU A 132 -0.27 4.65 27.59
CA GLU A 132 0.50 3.42 27.38
C GLU A 132 2.00 3.71 27.15
N PHE A 133 2.33 4.78 26.41
CA PHE A 133 3.71 5.24 26.28
C PHE A 133 4.34 5.57 27.65
N LYS A 134 3.61 6.28 28.52
CA LYS A 134 4.09 6.60 29.88
C LYS A 134 4.37 5.34 30.69
N LYS A 135 3.50 4.34 30.65
CA LYS A 135 3.69 3.08 31.38
C LYS A 135 4.89 2.29 30.85
N GLN A 136 5.00 2.14 29.54
CA GLN A 136 5.97 1.24 28.94
C GLN A 136 7.37 1.84 28.88
N VAL A 137 7.47 3.15 28.66
CA VAL A 137 8.74 3.81 28.38
C VAL A 137 9.19 4.68 29.54
N VAL A 138 8.33 5.62 29.98
CA VAL A 138 8.70 6.61 31.02
C VAL A 138 8.85 5.93 32.38
N PHE A 139 7.90 5.10 32.80
CA PHE A 139 7.97 4.41 34.10
C PHE A 139 9.11 3.39 34.14
N SER A 140 9.37 2.67 33.06
CA SER A 140 10.51 1.77 32.95
C SER A 140 11.85 2.49 33.13
N ARG A 141 12.01 3.69 32.55
CA ARG A 141 13.21 4.50 32.73
C ARG A 141 13.34 5.07 34.15
N LEU A 142 12.23 5.54 34.72
CA LEU A 142 12.21 6.06 36.10
C LEU A 142 12.44 4.97 37.14
N GLN A 143 12.00 3.74 36.87
CA GLN A 143 12.28 2.59 37.73
C GLN A 143 13.80 2.35 37.83
N LYS A 144 14.53 2.44 36.71
CA LYS A 144 16.01 2.36 36.71
C LYS A 144 16.65 3.49 37.51
N GLU A 145 16.10 4.70 37.47
CA GLU A 145 16.60 5.82 38.29
C GLU A 145 16.33 5.62 39.78
N LEU A 146 15.18 5.05 40.16
CA LEU A 146 14.90 4.71 41.55
C LEU A 146 15.85 3.62 42.05
N GLU A 147 16.05 2.54 41.29
CA GLU A 147 16.97 1.46 41.65
C GLU A 147 18.39 1.96 41.86
N LYS A 148 18.86 2.87 40.99
CA LYS A 148 20.18 3.50 41.09
C LYS A 148 20.32 4.38 42.33
N ASN A 149 19.24 5.05 42.75
CA ASN A 149 19.23 6.00 43.86
C ASN A 149 18.61 5.42 45.14
N HIS A 150 18.68 4.10 45.35
CA HIS A 150 18.14 3.42 46.54
C HIS A 150 16.68 3.79 46.84
N ASN A 151 15.83 3.76 45.81
CA ASN A 151 14.42 4.12 45.86
C ASN A 151 14.13 5.55 46.33
N SER A 152 15.10 6.46 46.20
CA SER A 152 14.97 7.87 46.57
C SER A 152 14.99 8.79 45.35
N CYS A 153 14.29 9.91 45.45
CA CYS A 153 14.33 10.97 44.44
C CYS A 153 15.73 11.60 44.41
N PRO A 154 16.40 11.67 43.25
CA PRO A 154 17.74 12.25 43.14
C PRO A 154 17.77 13.77 43.33
N VAL A 155 16.61 14.44 43.29
CA VAL A 155 16.51 15.90 43.41
C VAL A 155 16.30 16.32 44.87
N CYS A 156 15.39 15.65 45.60
CA CYS A 156 15.00 16.05 46.95
C CYS A 156 15.15 14.96 48.03
N GLY A 157 15.62 13.77 47.67
CA GLY A 157 15.89 12.67 48.61
C GLY A 157 14.67 11.94 49.16
N ARG A 158 13.46 12.24 48.66
CA ARG A 158 12.22 11.56 49.13
C ARG A 158 12.14 10.12 48.61
N GLU A 159 11.74 9.19 49.47
CA GLU A 159 11.62 7.76 49.12
C GLU A 159 10.31 7.41 48.38
N PHE A 160 10.40 6.46 47.44
CA PHE A 160 9.29 5.98 46.61
C PHE A 160 9.35 4.48 46.39
N LEU A 161 8.21 3.81 46.53
CA LEU A 161 8.08 2.37 46.31
C LEU A 161 7.67 2.00 44.87
N SER A 162 7.36 2.99 44.04
CA SER A 162 6.99 2.75 42.63
C SER A 162 7.35 3.92 41.72
N SER A 163 7.70 3.60 40.48
CA SER A 163 7.95 4.57 39.41
C SER A 163 6.76 5.49 39.10
N SER A 164 5.52 5.00 39.24
CA SER A 164 4.30 5.83 39.11
C SER A 164 4.19 6.89 40.21
N SER A 165 4.42 6.50 41.47
CA SER A 165 4.42 7.44 42.60
C SER A 165 5.54 8.47 42.49
N PHE A 166 6.70 8.05 42.01
CA PHE A 166 7.84 8.92 41.74
C PHE A 166 7.57 9.89 40.59
N TYR A 167 7.01 9.43 39.47
CA TYR A 167 6.61 10.29 38.36
C TYR A 167 5.62 11.38 38.80
N ASN A 168 4.60 11.01 39.59
CA ASN A 168 3.62 11.97 40.11
C ASN A 168 4.26 12.99 41.05
N HIS A 169 5.26 12.58 41.84
CA HIS A 169 6.01 13.48 42.69
C HIS A 169 6.82 14.49 41.86
N VAL A 170 7.66 14.02 40.94
CA VAL A 170 8.53 14.89 40.10
C VAL A 170 7.70 15.87 39.27
N THR A 171 6.50 15.46 38.81
CA THR A 171 5.64 16.31 37.99
C THR A 171 4.82 17.33 38.76
N ARG A 172 4.46 17.07 40.03
CA ARG A 172 3.48 17.87 40.78
C ARG A 172 4.04 18.53 42.04
N THR A 173 5.25 18.18 42.47
CA THR A 173 5.82 18.73 43.70
C THR A 173 6.06 20.25 43.58
N PRO A 174 5.60 21.07 44.53
CA PRO A 174 5.93 22.49 44.55
C PRO A 174 7.34 22.74 45.11
N PHE A 175 7.91 21.78 45.85
CA PHE A 175 9.25 21.86 46.42
C PHE A 175 10.32 21.55 45.36
N MET A 176 11.30 22.46 45.18
CA MET A 176 12.36 22.34 44.14
C MET A 176 11.79 22.10 42.74
N LYS A 177 10.73 22.84 42.40
CA LYS A 177 9.91 22.59 41.20
C LYS A 177 10.71 22.67 39.91
N ASP A 178 11.63 23.62 39.81
CA ASP A 178 12.42 23.84 38.60
C ASP A 178 13.48 22.75 38.42
N GLU A 179 14.08 22.29 39.51
CA GLU A 179 15.04 21.18 39.52
C GLU A 179 14.36 19.85 39.14
N HIS A 180 13.15 19.59 39.68
CA HIS A 180 12.37 18.42 39.28
C HIS A 180 11.93 18.49 37.81
N ARG A 181 11.58 19.68 37.31
CA ARG A 181 11.25 19.89 35.90
C ARG A 181 12.45 19.65 34.99
N ASN A 182 13.63 20.17 35.35
CA ASN A 182 14.87 19.98 34.60
C ASN A 182 15.30 18.51 34.57
N PHE A 183 15.19 17.81 35.71
CA PHE A 183 15.42 16.37 35.79
C PHE A 183 14.49 15.61 34.84
N LEU A 184 13.19 15.90 34.86
CA LEU A 184 12.23 15.25 33.99
C LEU A 184 12.47 15.56 32.51
N MET A 185 12.82 16.80 32.16
CA MET A 185 13.16 17.17 30.78
C MET A 185 14.39 16.41 30.27
N THR A 186 15.43 16.30 31.10
CA THR A 186 16.65 15.56 30.74
C THR A 186 16.32 14.09 30.51
N LEU A 187 15.56 13.47 31.41
CA LEU A 187 15.14 12.09 31.30
C LEU A 187 14.24 11.85 30.06
N MET A 188 13.34 12.78 29.76
CA MET A 188 12.50 12.70 28.56
C MET A 188 13.32 12.86 27.28
N SER A 189 14.33 13.73 27.27
CA SER A 189 15.24 13.90 26.15
C SER A 189 16.05 12.65 25.85
N GLU A 190 16.55 11.97 26.89
CA GLU A 190 17.21 10.66 26.75
C GLU A 190 16.28 9.60 26.14
N ILE A 191 14.99 9.63 26.51
CA ILE A 191 14.00 8.65 26.04
C ILE A 191 13.61 8.89 24.59
N THR A 192 13.35 10.14 24.21
CA THR A 192 12.76 10.47 22.91
C THR A 192 13.82 10.77 21.85
N GLY A 193 15.07 10.99 22.25
CA GLY A 193 16.14 11.45 21.36
C GLY A 193 15.97 12.91 20.91
N TYR A 194 14.95 13.61 21.43
CA TYR A 194 14.75 15.04 21.19
C TYR A 194 15.34 15.81 22.36
N THR A 195 16.43 16.53 22.13
CA THR A 195 16.79 17.68 22.97
C THR A 195 15.69 18.75 22.85
N PRO A 196 15.22 19.32 23.97
CA PRO A 196 14.23 20.41 23.92
C PRO A 196 14.73 21.62 23.12
#